data_AF-A0A831YPN5-F1
#
_entry.id   AF-A0A831YPN5-F1
#
_cell.length_a   1.000
_cell.length_b   1.000
_cell.length_c   1.000
_cell.angle_alpha   90.00
_cell.angle_beta   90.00
_cell.angle_gamma   90.00
#
_symmetry.space_group_name_H-M   'P 1'
#
loop_
_entity.id
_entity.type
_entity.pdbx_description
1 polymer ?
#
loop_
_entity_poly.entity_id
_entity_poly.type
_entity_poly.pdbx_seq_one_letter_code
_entity_poly.pdbx_strand_id
1 'polypeptide(L)' 'ERAMEAAGGISFYRDTGLERAFRDIQGARFHPLQDAPQRRYSGRVALGWDIDG' A
#
# COMPACT_ATOMS: atom_id res chain seq x y z
N GLU A 1 0.77 -6.52 -6.18
CA GLU A 1 0.90 -6.84 -7.62
C GLU A 1 1.62 -8.16 -7.86
N ARG A 2 2.81 -8.39 -7.27
CA ARG A 2 3.57 -9.66 -7.39
C ARG A 2 2.76 -10.94 -7.20
N ALA A 3 1.82 -10.95 -6.24
CA ALA A 3 0.93 -12.09 -6.04
C ALA A 3 -0.04 -12.33 -7.22
N MET A 4 -0.54 -11.27 -7.86
CA MET A 4 -1.37 -11.36 -9.08
C MET A 4 -0.54 -11.92 -10.24
N GLU A 5 0.68 -11.39 -10.43
CA GLU A 5 1.59 -11.83 -11.49
C GLU A 5 1.97 -13.32 -11.35
N ALA A 6 2.30 -13.75 -10.13
CA ALA A 6 2.70 -15.13 -9.85
C ALA A 6 1.54 -16.13 -10.02
N ALA A 7 0.33 -15.75 -9.64
CA ALA A 7 -0.86 -16.58 -9.78
C ALA A 7 -1.37 -16.60 -11.24
N GLY A 8 -1.07 -15.57 -12.04
CA GLY A 8 -1.57 -15.45 -13.41
C GLY A 8 -3.09 -15.37 -13.45
N GLY A 9 -3.72 -15.93 -14.49
CA GLY A 9 -5.17 -15.81 -14.69
C GLY A 9 -6.04 -16.27 -13.51
N ILE A 10 -5.56 -17.20 -12.68
CA ILE A 10 -6.35 -17.72 -11.55
C ILE A 10 -6.63 -16.63 -10.51
N SER A 11 -5.78 -15.59 -10.41
CA SER A 11 -5.93 -14.51 -9.44
C SER A 11 -7.25 -13.75 -9.58
N PHE A 12 -7.86 -13.79 -10.77
CA PHE A 12 -9.08 -13.07 -11.08
C PHE A 12 -10.36 -13.86 -10.72
N TYR A 13 -10.27 -15.15 -10.40
CA TYR A 13 -11.43 -15.89 -9.92
C TYR A 13 -11.80 -15.45 -8.51
N ARG A 14 -13.09 -15.15 -8.29
CA ARG A 14 -13.62 -14.66 -7.02
C ARG A 14 -13.28 -15.58 -5.84
N ASP A 15 -13.29 -16.89 -6.07
CA ASP A 15 -13.03 -17.90 -5.04
C ASP A 15 -11.61 -17.83 -4.47
N THR A 16 -10.65 -17.27 -5.22
CA THR A 16 -9.29 -17.07 -4.72
C THR A 16 -9.17 -15.87 -3.77
N GLY A 17 -10.11 -14.93 -3.85
CA GLY A 17 -10.10 -13.67 -3.08
C GLY A 17 -8.95 -12.72 -3.41
N LEU A 18 -8.01 -13.11 -4.29
CA LEU A 18 -6.74 -12.42 -4.49
C LEU A 18 -6.93 -11.07 -5.19
N GLU A 19 -7.80 -11.03 -6.20
CA GLU A 19 -8.19 -9.80 -6.89
C GLU A 19 -8.89 -8.79 -5.96
N ARG A 20 -9.69 -9.27 -5.00
CA ARG A 20 -10.32 -8.40 -3.99
C ARG A 20 -9.28 -7.75 -3.10
N ALA A 21 -8.38 -8.53 -2.52
CA ALA A 21 -7.30 -8.01 -1.68
C ALA A 21 -6.40 -7.02 -2.46
N PHE A 22 -6.13 -7.33 -3.73
CA PHE A 22 -5.40 -6.43 -4.61
C PHE A 22 -6.13 -5.09 -4.78
N ARG A 23 -7.43 -5.09 -5.13
CA ARG A 23 -8.23 -3.87 -5.27
C ARG A 23 -8.30 -3.06 -3.98
N ASP A 24 -8.45 -3.72 -2.83
CA ASP A 24 -8.51 -3.06 -1.53
C ASP A 24 -7.21 -2.29 -1.25
N ILE A 25 -6.05 -2.89 -1.53
CA ILE A 25 -4.74 -2.23 -1.39
C ILE A 25 -4.55 -1.10 -2.42
N GLN A 26 -5.00 -1.30 -3.67
CA GLN A 26 -4.94 -0.22 -4.67
C GLN A 26 -5.79 0.98 -4.23
N GLY A 27 -6.98 0.74 -3.68
CA GLY A 27 -7.87 1.77 -3.16
C GLY A 27 -7.25 2.56 -1.99
N ALA A 28 -6.49 1.90 -1.11
CA ALA A 28 -5.83 2.54 0.02
C ALA A 28 -4.86 3.66 -0.38
N ARG A 29 -4.31 3.63 -1.60
CA ARG A 29 -3.41 4.67 -2.12
C ARG A 29 -4.10 6.03 -2.28
N PHE A 30 -5.42 6.05 -2.36
CA PHE A 30 -6.22 7.27 -2.47
C PHE A 30 -6.71 7.78 -1.11
N HIS A 31 -6.29 7.16 -0.01
CA HIS A 31 -6.60 7.65 1.33
C HIS A 31 -5.95 9.02 1.58
N PRO A 32 -6.63 9.97 2.27
CA PRO A 32 -6.08 11.32 2.51
C PRO A 32 -4.72 11.36 3.22
N LEU A 33 -4.49 10.42 4.15
CA LEU A 33 -3.18 10.18 4.75
C LEU A 33 -2.33 9.33 3.80
N GLN A 34 -1.75 9.98 2.79
CA GLN A 34 -0.90 9.33 1.82
C GLN A 34 0.50 9.01 2.38
N ASP A 35 1.17 8.10 1.69
CA ASP A 35 2.48 7.55 2.02
C ASP A 35 3.58 8.63 2.12
N ALA A 36 3.49 9.72 1.36
CA ALA A 36 4.53 10.75 1.31
C ALA A 36 4.66 11.58 2.61
N PRO A 37 3.58 12.16 3.16
CA PRO A 37 3.60 12.74 4.50
C PRO A 37 4.11 11.76 5.57
N GLN A 38 3.65 10.51 5.51
CA GLN A 38 4.02 9.51 6.51
C GLN A 38 5.50 9.11 6.44
N ARG A 39 6.08 9.01 5.24
CA ARG A 39 7.51 8.75 5.04
C ARG A 39 8.39 9.90 5.52
N ARG A 40 7.96 11.15 5.33
CA ARG A 40 8.71 12.31 5.83
C ARG A 40 8.68 12.36 7.35
N TYR A 41 7.52 12.13 7.95
CA TYR A 41 7.37 12.00 9.40
C TYR A 41 8.27 10.88 9.95
N SER A 42 8.18 9.66 9.40
CA SER A 42 8.95 8.52 9.88
C SER A 42 10.47 8.72 9.70
N GLY A 43 10.90 9.33 8.60
CA GLY A 43 12.30 9.68 8.36
C GLY A 43 12.82 10.72 9.37
N ARG A 44 12.04 11.76 9.68
CA ARG A 44 12.38 12.76 10.71
C ARG A 44 12.52 12.11 12.08
N VAL A 45 11.55 11.30 12.47
CA VAL A 45 11.57 10.54 13.73
C VAL A 45 12.81 9.64 13.81
N ALA A 46 13.12 8.91 12.75
CA ALA A 46 14.27 7.99 12.72
C ALA A 46 15.63 8.71 12.82
N LEU A 47 15.73 9.93 12.31
CA LEU A 47 16.95 10.76 12.36
C LEU A 47 17.01 11.69 13.58
N GLY A 48 16.00 11.67 14.46
CA GLY A 48 15.92 12.54 15.63
C GLY A 48 15.66 14.02 15.28
N TRP A 49 15.06 14.29 14.14
CA TRP A 49 14.70 15.64 13.71
C TRP A 49 13.33 16.05 14.25
N ASP A 50 13.13 17.36 14.37
CA ASP A 50 11.81 17.90 14.70
C ASP A 50 10.78 17.55 13.61
N ILE A 51 9.56 17.24 14.03
CA ILE A 51 8.49 16.76 13.16
C ILE A 51 7.78 17.92 12.44
N ASP A 52 7.74 19.10 13.05
CA ASP A 52 6.98 20.27 12.60
C ASP A 52 7.79 21.27 11.75
N GLY A 53 9.11 21.06 11.62
CA GLY A 53 10.01 21.97 10.88
C GLY A 53 9.65 22.24 9.42
#